data_AF-A0A1F7RNE6-F1
#
_entry.id   AF-A0A1F7RNE6-F1
#
_cell.length_a   1.000
_cell.length_b   1.000
_cell.length_c   1.000
_cell.angle_alpha   90.00
_cell.angle_beta   90.00
_cell.angle_gamma   90.00
#
_symmetry.space_group_name_H-M   'P 1'
#
loop_
_entity.id
_entity.type
_entity.pdbx_description
1 polymer ?
#
loop_
_entity_poly.entity_id
_entity_poly.type
_entity_poly.pdbx_seq_one_letter_code
_entity_poly.pdbx_strand_id
1 'polypeptide(L)'
;MGTLISLDIELGAIRSFLNSVTNAADSEYARIKAMSDAGEFSHYDDEANAYFIPEMWEKIAIRATLGELNSLVEWELQGLANALPPGKREKSRKDRLNFVFDLKIAQIIERIENHYGIRIEEMTGYEDVKIVRDKVNSFKHRKGFKHPYRDKYKVLGETFTSNREEAFRAIDSVRSFLRDIWSRTKQKRSA
;
A
#
# COMPACT_ATOMS: atom_id res chain seq x y z
N MET A 1 14.13 14.59 -0.06
CA MET A 1 14.51 13.20 0.30
C MET A 1 14.23 13.04 1.77
N GLY A 2 13.40 12.05 2.14
CA GLY A 2 13.16 11.74 3.54
C GLY A 2 14.46 11.38 4.27
N THR A 3 14.51 11.69 5.56
CA THR A 3 15.54 11.15 6.45
C THR A 3 15.08 9.79 6.96
N LEU A 4 16.01 8.92 7.35
CA LEU A 4 15.67 7.64 8.01
C LEU A 4 14.76 7.86 9.22
N ILE A 5 14.97 8.97 9.94
CA ILE A 5 14.16 9.36 11.08
C ILE A 5 12.71 9.67 10.66
N SER A 6 12.49 10.41 9.56
CA SER A 6 11.15 10.69 9.04
C SER A 6 10.41 9.41 8.66
N LEU A 7 11.10 8.49 7.95
CA LEU A 7 10.51 7.22 7.53
C LEU A 7 10.07 6.36 8.71
N ASP A 8 10.91 6.25 9.74
CA ASP A 8 10.57 5.44 10.90
C ASP A 8 9.44 6.05 11.73
N ILE A 9 9.32 7.38 11.78
CA ILE A 9 8.19 8.08 12.41
C ILE A 9 6.90 7.83 11.60
N GLU A 10 6.92 8.02 10.28
CA GLU A 10 5.76 7.83 9.41
C GLU A 10 5.25 6.38 9.45
N LEU A 11 6.15 5.40 9.28
CA LEU A 11 5.79 3.98 9.39
C LEU A 11 5.36 3.60 10.81
N GLY A 12 5.93 4.24 11.84
CA GLY A 12 5.52 4.08 13.22
C GLY A 12 4.08 4.56 13.46
N ALA A 13 3.72 5.71 12.88
CA ALA A 13 2.36 6.25 12.94
C ALA A 13 1.36 5.33 12.21
N ILE A 14 1.70 4.86 11.01
CA ILE A 14 0.87 3.91 10.23
C ILE A 14 0.66 2.61 11.02
N ARG A 15 1.72 2.05 11.62
CA ARG A 15 1.63 0.83 12.45
C ARG A 15 0.78 1.05 13.70
N SER A 16 0.95 2.19 14.37
CA SER A 16 0.18 2.54 15.56
C SER A 16 -1.31 2.68 15.25
N PHE A 17 -1.66 3.31 14.12
CA PHE A 17 -3.02 3.38 13.61
C PHE A 17 -3.63 1.98 13.41
N LEU A 18 -2.94 1.11 12.64
CA LEU A 18 -3.45 -0.23 12.38
C LEU A 18 -3.64 -1.03 13.67
N ASN A 19 -2.64 -1.01 14.57
CA ASN A 19 -2.73 -1.64 15.89
C ASN A 19 -3.93 -1.15 16.69
N SER A 20 -4.16 0.17 16.72
CA SER A 20 -5.27 0.75 17.49
C SER A 20 -6.62 0.24 17.00
N VAL A 21 -6.81 0.17 15.67
CA VAL A 21 -8.09 -0.30 15.11
C VAL A 21 -8.26 -1.80 15.30
N THR A 22 -7.20 -2.60 15.10
CA THR A 22 -7.29 -4.06 15.29
C THR A 22 -7.55 -4.43 16.75
N ASN A 23 -6.93 -3.72 17.70
CA ASN A 23 -7.18 -3.96 19.13
C ASN A 23 -8.61 -3.57 19.53
N ALA A 24 -9.15 -2.49 18.95
CA ALA A 24 -10.54 -2.09 19.16
C ALA A 24 -11.51 -3.13 18.58
N ALA A 25 -11.23 -3.66 17.39
CA ALA A 25 -12.01 -4.73 16.78
C ALA A 25 -11.96 -6.03 17.63
N ASP A 26 -10.78 -6.43 18.10
CA ASP A 26 -10.61 -7.61 18.97
C ASP A 26 -11.40 -7.48 20.27
N SER A 27 -11.40 -6.29 20.87
CA SER A 27 -12.17 -6.00 22.08
C SER A 27 -13.68 -6.10 21.80
N GLU A 28 -14.12 -5.59 20.65
CA GLU A 28 -15.53 -5.64 20.24
C GLU A 28 -15.97 -7.07 19.91
N TYR A 29 -15.15 -7.86 19.22
CA TYR A 29 -15.41 -9.27 18.97
C TYR A 29 -15.56 -10.06 20.28
N ALA A 30 -14.68 -9.83 21.25
CA ALA A 30 -14.78 -10.47 22.55
C ALA A 30 -16.09 -10.09 23.27
N ARG A 31 -16.51 -8.82 23.16
CA ARG A 31 -17.78 -8.33 23.72
C ARG A 31 -18.98 -9.01 23.06
N ILE A 32 -19.02 -9.06 21.73
CA ILE A 32 -20.09 -9.71 20.96
C ILE A 32 -20.17 -11.20 21.31
N LYS A 33 -19.02 -11.87 21.43
CA LYS A 33 -18.98 -13.28 21.81
C LYS A 33 -19.56 -13.51 23.20
N ALA A 34 -19.23 -12.66 24.17
CA ALA A 34 -19.80 -12.74 25.51
C ALA A 34 -21.33 -12.52 25.53
N MET A 35 -21.85 -11.59 24.74
CA MET A 35 -23.30 -11.37 24.58
C MET A 35 -24.00 -12.60 23.97
N SER A 36 -23.37 -13.20 22.96
CA SER A 36 -23.85 -14.43 22.32
C SER A 36 -23.92 -15.58 23.33
N ASP A 37 -22.86 -15.77 24.12
CA ASP A 37 -22.81 -16.81 25.16
C ASP A 37 -23.82 -16.58 26.28
N ALA A 38 -24.18 -15.32 26.55
CA ALA A 38 -25.23 -14.94 27.50
C ALA A 38 -26.66 -15.04 26.93
N GLY A 39 -26.82 -15.34 25.63
CA GLY A 39 -28.12 -15.45 24.97
C GLY A 39 -28.81 -14.10 24.73
N GLU A 40 -28.04 -13.00 24.64
CA GLU A 40 -28.59 -11.66 24.46
C GLU A 40 -29.11 -11.38 23.04
N PHE A 41 -28.74 -12.22 22.06
CA PHE A 41 -29.23 -12.11 20.69
C PHE A 41 -30.59 -12.80 20.51
N SER A 42 -31.61 -12.01 20.17
CA SER A 42 -33.00 -12.44 20.04
C SER A 42 -33.35 -13.01 18.67
N HIS A 43 -32.71 -12.52 17.61
CA HIS A 43 -32.95 -12.94 16.23
C HIS A 43 -31.74 -13.63 15.63
N TYR A 44 -32.01 -14.49 14.65
CA TYR A 44 -31.00 -15.30 13.95
C TYR A 44 -29.85 -14.48 13.36
N ASP A 45 -30.12 -13.27 12.87
CA ASP A 45 -29.11 -12.42 12.21
C ASP A 45 -28.45 -11.40 13.16
N ASP A 46 -28.91 -11.26 14.41
CA ASP A 46 -28.44 -10.19 15.30
C ASP A 46 -26.95 -10.34 15.63
N GLU A 47 -26.50 -11.57 15.87
CA GLU A 47 -25.09 -11.87 16.13
C GLU A 47 -24.23 -11.56 14.90
N ALA A 48 -24.64 -12.01 13.71
CA ALA A 48 -23.92 -11.75 12.47
C ALA A 48 -23.81 -10.24 12.15
N ASN A 49 -24.90 -9.50 12.37
CA ASN A 49 -24.92 -8.04 12.21
C ASN A 49 -24.02 -7.33 13.22
N ALA A 50 -23.90 -7.86 14.44
CA ALA A 50 -22.98 -7.32 15.44
C ALA A 50 -21.52 -7.51 15.00
N TYR A 51 -21.14 -8.69 14.48
CA TYR A 51 -19.78 -8.95 13.96
C TYR A 51 -19.42 -8.12 12.73
N PHE A 52 -20.40 -7.71 11.93
CA PHE A 52 -20.17 -6.94 10.72
C PHE A 52 -19.46 -5.60 10.96
N ILE A 53 -19.80 -4.91 12.06
CA ILE A 53 -19.23 -3.58 12.37
C ILE A 53 -17.70 -3.64 12.62
N PRO A 54 -17.20 -4.44 13.58
CA PRO A 54 -15.76 -4.58 13.79
C PRO A 54 -15.03 -5.16 12.57
N GLU A 55 -15.64 -6.07 11.81
CA GLU A 55 -15.07 -6.58 10.56
C GLU A 55 -14.85 -5.44 9.55
N MET A 56 -15.82 -4.53 9.43
CA MET A 56 -15.70 -3.37 8.54
C MET A 56 -14.63 -2.38 9.01
N TRP A 57 -14.47 -2.17 10.32
CA TRP A 57 -13.40 -1.32 10.86
C TRP A 57 -12.03 -1.85 10.45
N GLU A 58 -11.79 -3.15 10.62
CA GLU A 58 -10.53 -3.77 10.21
C GLU A 58 -10.28 -3.68 8.72
N LYS A 59 -11.28 -4.00 7.89
CA LYS A 59 -11.17 -3.90 6.43
C LYS A 59 -10.81 -2.48 5.99
N ILE A 60 -11.43 -1.46 6.59
CA ILE A 60 -11.13 -0.05 6.29
C ILE A 60 -9.70 0.29 6.73
N ALA A 61 -9.30 -0.09 7.94
CA ALA A 61 -7.97 0.20 8.46
C ALA A 61 -6.86 -0.48 7.63
N ILE A 62 -7.05 -1.73 7.22
CA ILE A 62 -6.12 -2.45 6.34
C ILE A 62 -6.01 -1.74 4.99
N ARG A 63 -7.14 -1.37 4.37
CA ARG A 63 -7.14 -0.67 3.08
C ARG A 63 -6.48 0.70 3.16
N ALA A 64 -6.75 1.46 4.23
CA ALA A 64 -6.12 2.75 4.49
C ALA A 64 -4.60 2.60 4.68
N THR A 65 -4.17 1.61 5.49
CA THR A 65 -2.76 1.28 5.71
C THR A 65 -2.06 0.99 4.39
N LEU A 66 -2.60 0.08 3.57
CA LEU A 66 -2.00 -0.27 2.27
C LEU A 66 -1.97 0.93 1.31
N GLY A 67 -3.01 1.75 1.32
CA GLY A 67 -3.09 2.98 0.52
C GLY A 67 -2.02 4.00 0.89
N GLU A 68 -1.80 4.20 2.20
CA GLU A 68 -0.77 5.10 2.71
C GLU A 68 0.63 4.59 2.38
N LEU A 69 0.88 3.30 2.58
CA LEU A 69 2.14 2.65 2.21
C LEU A 69 2.47 2.79 0.71
N ASN A 70 1.48 2.57 -0.17
CA ASN A 70 1.68 2.78 -1.61
C ASN A 70 1.98 4.25 -1.94
N SER A 71 1.28 5.18 -1.28
CA SER A 71 1.47 6.63 -1.50
C SER A 71 2.85 7.08 -1.06
N LEU A 72 3.34 6.58 0.08
CA LEU A 72 4.69 6.82 0.58
C LEU A 72 5.76 6.33 -0.41
N VAL A 73 5.61 5.12 -0.93
CA VAL A 73 6.52 4.58 -1.96
C VAL A 73 6.51 5.43 -3.22
N GLU A 74 5.33 5.79 -3.73
CA GLU A 74 5.20 6.63 -4.92
C GLU A 74 5.84 8.01 -4.71
N TRP A 75 5.63 8.62 -3.54
CA TRP A 75 6.21 9.90 -3.16
C TRP A 75 7.74 9.86 -3.14
N GLU A 76 8.33 8.84 -2.53
CA GLU A 76 9.79 8.70 -2.46
C GLU A 76 10.41 8.44 -3.85
N LEU A 77 9.79 7.61 -4.68
CA LEU A 77 10.22 7.39 -6.06
C LEU A 77 10.12 8.69 -6.90
N GLN A 78 9.03 9.43 -6.77
CA GLN A 78 8.88 10.74 -7.41
C GLN A 78 9.94 11.74 -6.92
N GLY A 79 10.22 11.76 -5.61
CA GLY A 79 11.27 12.58 -5.02
C GLY A 79 12.66 12.27 -5.59
N LEU A 80 12.97 10.98 -5.75
CA LEU A 80 14.21 10.53 -6.40
C LEU A 80 14.28 10.98 -7.85
N ALA A 81 13.21 10.79 -8.63
CA ALA A 81 13.16 11.16 -10.05
C ALA A 81 13.16 12.69 -10.27
N ASN A 82 12.57 13.47 -9.37
CA ASN A 82 12.58 14.93 -9.38
C ASN A 82 13.99 15.51 -9.16
N ALA A 83 14.82 14.82 -8.38
CA ALA A 83 16.20 15.24 -8.16
C ALA A 83 17.13 14.96 -9.36
N LEU A 84 16.64 14.28 -10.40
CA LEU A 84 17.40 13.97 -11.60
C LEU A 84 17.30 15.11 -12.61
N PRO A 85 18.38 15.38 -13.38
CA PRO A 85 18.31 16.34 -14.47
C PRO A 85 17.16 15.96 -15.43
N PRO A 86 16.45 16.95 -15.99
CA PRO A 86 15.40 16.68 -16.97
C PRO A 86 15.97 15.82 -18.10
N GLY A 87 15.33 14.67 -18.37
CA GLY A 87 15.72 13.82 -19.49
C GLY A 87 15.72 14.60 -20.79
N LYS A 88 16.50 14.15 -21.78
CA LYS A 88 16.45 14.73 -23.14
C LYS A 88 14.98 14.75 -23.58
N ARG A 89 14.40 15.96 -23.72
CA ARG A 89 13.03 16.11 -24.21
C ARG A 89 12.96 15.42 -25.56
N GLU A 90 12.24 14.30 -25.63
CA GLU A 90 11.79 13.81 -26.93
C GLU A 90 10.95 14.93 -27.53
N LYS A 91 11.45 15.51 -28.63
CA LYS A 91 10.74 16.51 -29.42
C LYS A 91 9.52 15.85 -30.04
N SER A 92 8.46 15.62 -29.27
CA SER A 92 7.17 15.18 -29.79
C SER A 92 6.08 16.18 -29.41
N ARG A 93 5.14 16.33 -30.35
CA ARG A 93 4.22 17.45 -30.52
C ARG A 93 3.42 17.80 -29.26
N LYS A 94 3.47 19.09 -28.92
CA LYS A 94 2.78 19.83 -27.83
C LYS A 94 3.57 19.82 -26.52
N ASP A 95 4.29 20.92 -26.31
CA ASP A 95 4.94 21.35 -25.07
C ASP A 95 3.98 21.39 -23.88
N ARG A 96 3.60 20.22 -23.36
CA ARG A 96 3.21 20.11 -21.96
C ARG A 96 4.51 20.01 -21.17
N LEU A 97 4.69 20.91 -20.22
CA LEU A 97 5.68 20.75 -19.16
C LEU A 97 5.33 19.45 -18.44
N ASN A 98 5.88 18.31 -18.88
CA ASN A 98 5.69 17.04 -18.20
C ASN A 98 6.48 17.11 -16.89
N PHE A 99 5.81 17.49 -15.81
CA PHE A 99 6.39 17.41 -14.48
C PHE A 99 6.58 15.93 -14.13
N VAL A 100 7.51 15.60 -13.22
CA VAL A 100 7.71 14.21 -12.79
C VAL A 100 6.44 13.61 -12.21
N PHE A 101 5.58 14.45 -11.62
CA PHE A 101 4.27 14.07 -11.10
C PHE A 101 3.28 13.63 -12.20
N ASP A 102 3.50 14.02 -13.47
CA ASP A 102 2.67 13.60 -14.60
C ASP A 102 3.13 12.25 -15.20
N LEU A 103 4.29 11.73 -14.76
CA LEU A 103 4.84 10.47 -15.26
C LEU A 103 4.15 9.27 -14.62
N LYS A 104 3.93 8.23 -15.43
CA LYS A 104 3.51 6.92 -14.92
C LYS A 104 4.62 6.34 -14.05
N ILE A 105 4.26 5.54 -13.04
CA ILE A 105 5.25 4.92 -12.15
C ILE A 105 6.34 4.15 -12.91
N ALA A 106 5.98 3.48 -14.01
CA ALA A 106 6.93 2.72 -14.82
C ALA A 106 7.99 3.64 -15.44
N GLN A 107 7.60 4.84 -15.86
CA GLN A 107 8.52 5.85 -16.40
C GLN A 107 9.41 6.45 -15.30
N ILE A 108 8.87 6.57 -14.08
CA ILE A 108 9.64 7.01 -12.90
C ILE A 108 10.71 5.96 -12.56
N ILE A 109 10.32 4.69 -12.48
CA ILE A 109 11.20 3.54 -12.25
C ILE A 109 12.31 3.51 -13.30
N GLU A 110 11.95 3.49 -14.59
CA GLU A 110 12.92 3.47 -15.70
C GLU A 110 13.91 4.62 -15.60
N ARG A 111 13.45 5.83 -15.26
CA ARG A 111 14.32 6.99 -15.12
C ARG A 111 15.31 6.86 -13.95
N ILE A 112 14.87 6.32 -12.82
CA ILE A 112 15.72 6.04 -11.65
C ILE A 112 16.75 4.97 -12.00
N GLU A 113 16.30 3.85 -12.57
CA GLU A 113 17.17 2.73 -12.96
C GLU A 113 18.24 3.16 -13.97
N ASN A 114 17.86 3.92 -15.00
CA ASN A 114 18.80 4.42 -16.00
C ASN A 114 19.86 5.38 -15.41
N HIS A 115 19.45 6.27 -14.51
CA HIS A 115 20.37 7.23 -13.92
C HIS A 115 21.30 6.57 -12.89
N TYR A 116 20.72 5.77 -11.98
CA TYR A 116 21.48 5.15 -10.90
C TYR A 116 22.11 3.81 -11.29
N GLY A 117 21.81 3.23 -12.46
CA GLY A 117 22.35 1.94 -12.89
C GLY A 117 21.97 0.81 -11.92
N ILE A 118 20.77 0.89 -11.36
CA ILE A 118 20.21 -0.07 -10.41
C ILE A 118 19.02 -0.77 -11.05
N ARG A 119 18.60 -1.90 -10.48
CA ARG A 119 17.33 -2.55 -10.81
C ARG A 119 16.45 -2.53 -9.57
N ILE A 120 15.30 -1.87 -9.67
CA ILE A 120 14.33 -1.74 -8.59
C ILE A 120 13.74 -3.11 -8.24
N GLU A 121 13.63 -4.01 -9.21
CA GLU A 121 13.15 -5.37 -9.01
C GLU A 121 14.08 -6.23 -8.14
N GLU A 122 15.36 -5.87 -8.06
CA GLU A 122 16.39 -6.56 -7.26
C GLU A 122 16.52 -5.95 -5.85
N MET A 123 15.63 -5.04 -5.48
CA MET A 123 15.60 -4.42 -4.15
C MET A 123 14.89 -5.31 -3.14
N THR A 124 15.41 -5.28 -1.91
CA THR A 124 14.81 -5.99 -0.78
C THR A 124 13.39 -5.49 -0.55
N GLY A 125 12.40 -6.39 -0.54
CA GLY A 125 10.99 -6.05 -0.30
C GLY A 125 10.22 -5.55 -1.53
N TYR A 126 10.82 -5.54 -2.73
CA TYR A 126 10.14 -5.08 -3.94
C TYR A 126 8.87 -5.88 -4.27
N GLU A 127 8.92 -7.21 -4.18
CA GLU A 127 7.76 -8.05 -4.53
C GLU A 127 6.55 -7.76 -3.62
N ASP A 128 6.80 -7.55 -2.33
CA ASP A 128 5.74 -7.16 -1.39
C ASP A 128 5.19 -5.77 -1.70
N VAL A 129 6.05 -4.81 -2.02
CA VAL A 129 5.64 -3.45 -2.44
C VAL A 129 4.79 -3.49 -3.71
N LYS A 130 5.15 -4.35 -4.67
CA LYS A 130 4.39 -4.58 -5.89
C LYS A 130 3.02 -5.19 -5.57
N ILE A 131 2.94 -6.16 -4.67
CA ILE A 131 1.67 -6.73 -4.19
C ILE A 131 0.79 -5.66 -3.52
N VAL A 132 1.37 -4.79 -2.68
CA VAL A 132 0.66 -3.66 -2.05
C VAL A 132 0.06 -2.75 -3.12
N ARG A 133 0.86 -2.38 -4.13
CA ARG A 133 0.42 -1.56 -5.25
C ARG A 133 -0.73 -2.19 -6.02
N ASP A 134 -0.63 -3.47 -6.35
CA ASP A 134 -1.66 -4.19 -7.10
C ASP A 134 -2.98 -4.29 -6.31
N LYS A 135 -2.89 -4.51 -5.00
CA LYS A 135 -4.05 -4.47 -4.08
C LYS A 135 -4.71 -3.10 -4.06
N VAL A 136 -3.94 -2.03 -3.86
CA VAL A 136 -4.45 -0.65 -3.84
C VAL A 136 -5.11 -0.28 -5.16
N ASN A 137 -4.50 -0.65 -6.30
CA ASN A 137 -5.10 -0.43 -7.62
C ASN A 137 -6.42 -1.19 -7.78
N SER A 138 -6.49 -2.43 -7.29
CA SER A 138 -7.73 -3.21 -7.29
C SER A 138 -8.83 -2.57 -6.44
N PHE A 139 -8.48 -2.06 -5.25
CA PHE A 139 -9.41 -1.32 -4.40
C PHE A 139 -9.93 -0.04 -5.08
N LYS A 140 -9.04 0.74 -5.74
CA LYS A 140 -9.39 1.97 -6.46
C LYS A 140 -10.38 1.73 -7.60
N HIS A 141 -10.16 0.69 -8.40
CA HIS A 141 -10.92 0.51 -9.64
C HIS A 141 -12.23 -0.29 -9.47
N ARG A 142 -12.33 -1.16 -8.46
CA ARG A 142 -13.50 -2.06 -8.32
C ARG A 142 -13.86 -2.41 -6.88
N LYS A 143 -13.46 -1.61 -5.88
CA LYS A 143 -13.55 -2.00 -4.46
C LYS A 143 -12.90 -3.37 -4.17
N GLY A 144 -11.95 -3.80 -5.00
CA GLY A 144 -11.33 -5.11 -4.94
C GLY A 144 -12.02 -6.22 -5.74
N PHE A 145 -13.20 -6.04 -6.34
CA PHE A 145 -13.91 -7.10 -7.05
C PHE A 145 -13.32 -7.44 -8.44
N LYS A 146 -13.39 -8.71 -8.84
CA LYS A 146 -12.98 -9.19 -10.17
C LYS A 146 -13.83 -8.58 -11.29
N HIS A 147 -13.27 -8.46 -12.50
CA HIS A 147 -14.02 -8.01 -13.68
C HIS A 147 -14.98 -9.12 -14.12
N PRO A 148 -16.31 -8.89 -14.17
CA PRO A 148 -17.27 -9.92 -14.54
C PRO A 148 -17.07 -10.48 -15.97
N TYR A 149 -16.61 -9.64 -16.91
CA TYR A 149 -16.38 -10.03 -18.32
C TYR A 149 -14.94 -10.38 -18.73
N ARG A 150 -13.90 -9.87 -18.04
CA ARG A 150 -12.49 -10.13 -18.41
C ARG A 150 -11.88 -11.28 -17.64
N ASP A 151 -12.29 -11.46 -16.40
CA ASP A 151 -11.77 -12.53 -15.55
C ASP A 151 -12.72 -13.73 -15.74
N LYS A 152 -12.27 -14.76 -16.46
CA LYS A 152 -13.06 -15.98 -16.79
C LYS A 152 -13.38 -16.81 -15.52
N TYR A 153 -14.14 -16.27 -14.58
CA TYR A 153 -14.49 -16.96 -13.33
C TYR A 153 -16.00 -17.13 -13.19
N LYS A 154 -16.39 -18.32 -12.72
CA LYS A 154 -17.78 -18.69 -12.39
C LYS A 154 -18.29 -18.08 -11.08
N VAL A 155 -17.46 -17.35 -10.34
CA VAL A 155 -17.76 -16.84 -8.99
C VAL A 155 -17.40 -15.37 -8.89
N LEU A 156 -18.38 -14.55 -8.51
CA LEU A 156 -18.17 -13.16 -8.08
C LEU A 156 -17.47 -13.18 -6.72
N GLY A 157 -16.28 -12.60 -6.64
CA GLY A 157 -15.52 -12.52 -5.39
C GLY A 157 -14.53 -11.36 -5.40
N GLU A 158 -14.10 -10.94 -4.21
CA GLU A 158 -12.99 -10.02 -4.07
C GLU A 158 -11.72 -10.68 -4.65
N THR A 159 -10.92 -9.89 -5.37
CA THR A 159 -9.63 -10.26 -5.95
C THR A 159 -8.58 -10.38 -4.86
N PHE A 160 -8.74 -9.62 -3.78
CA PHE A 160 -7.84 -9.58 -2.63
C PHE A 160 -8.65 -9.53 -1.34
N THR A 161 -8.38 -10.44 -0.42
CA THR A 161 -8.93 -10.43 0.94
C THR A 161 -8.13 -9.48 1.82
N SER A 162 -8.81 -8.82 2.76
CA SER A 162 -8.15 -7.96 3.75
C SER A 162 -7.54 -8.85 4.83
N ASN A 163 -6.21 -8.96 4.86
CA ASN A 163 -5.49 -9.79 5.82
C ASN A 163 -4.65 -8.90 6.75
N ARG A 164 -4.92 -9.01 8.06
CA ARG A 164 -4.26 -8.25 9.12
C ARG A 164 -2.75 -8.48 9.14
N GLU A 165 -2.30 -9.73 9.07
CA GLU A 165 -0.87 -10.09 9.10
C GLU A 165 -0.13 -9.56 7.87
N GLU A 166 -0.78 -9.62 6.70
CA GLU A 166 -0.22 -9.06 5.47
C GLU A 166 -0.06 -7.54 5.55
N ALA A 167 -1.00 -6.83 6.17
CA ALA A 167 -0.90 -5.39 6.36
C ALA A 167 0.29 -5.01 7.26
N PHE A 168 0.52 -5.74 8.36
CA PHE A 168 1.70 -5.51 9.20
C PHE A 168 3.01 -5.86 8.50
N ARG A 169 3.06 -6.98 7.77
CA ARG A 169 4.24 -7.35 6.97
C ARG A 169 4.56 -6.31 5.91
N ALA A 170 3.54 -5.78 5.24
CA ALA A 170 3.71 -4.73 4.23
C ALA A 170 4.43 -3.48 4.78
N ILE A 171 4.18 -3.10 6.04
CA ILE A 171 4.89 -1.98 6.69
C ILE A 171 6.40 -2.25 6.75
N ASP A 172 6.79 -3.48 7.13
CA ASP A 172 8.20 -3.86 7.25
C ASP A 172 8.88 -4.04 5.88
N SER A 173 8.14 -4.55 4.89
CA SER A 173 8.64 -4.68 3.52
C SER A 173 8.86 -3.31 2.88
N VAL A 174 7.94 -2.34 3.08
CA VAL A 174 8.10 -0.96 2.61
C VAL A 174 9.29 -0.28 3.27
N ARG A 175 9.47 -0.48 4.60
CA ARG A 175 10.68 0.00 5.29
C ARG A 175 11.95 -0.51 4.64
N SER A 176 12.00 -1.82 4.39
CA SER A 176 13.18 -2.48 3.83
C SER A 176 13.47 -1.99 2.42
N PHE A 177 12.43 -1.87 1.60
CA PHE A 177 12.51 -1.35 0.24
C PHE A 177 13.04 0.07 0.18
N LEU A 178 12.45 0.98 0.97
CA LEU A 178 12.85 2.39 0.99
C LEU A 178 14.26 2.59 1.56
N ARG A 179 14.68 1.76 2.52
CA ARG A 179 16.07 1.77 3.00
C ARG A 179 17.04 1.28 1.93
N ASP A 180 16.73 0.20 1.22
CA ASP A 180 17.58 -0.36 0.18
C ASP A 180 17.77 0.64 -0.97
N ILE A 181 16.66 1.21 -1.49
CA ILE A 181 16.73 2.20 -2.58
C ILE A 181 17.54 3.44 -2.18
N TRP A 182 17.38 3.95 -0.97
CA TRP A 182 18.18 5.09 -0.50
C TRP A 182 19.65 4.75 -0.34
N SER A 183 19.98 3.53 0.10
CA SER A 183 21.38 3.11 0.24
C SER A 183 22.08 3.04 -1.12
N ARG A 184 21.44 2.42 -2.12
CA ARG A 184 22.00 2.25 -3.47
C ARG A 184 22.08 3.58 -4.23
N THR A 185 21.12 4.48 -4.03
CA THR A 185 21.12 5.81 -4.68
C THR A 185 22.10 6.79 -4.03
N LYS A 186 22.40 6.65 -2.73
CA LYS A 186 23.43 7.46 -2.05
C LYS A 186 24.85 7.09 -2.45
N GLN A 187 25.17 5.79 -2.54
CA GLN A 187 26.53 5.33 -2.90
C GLN A 187 27.02 5.93 -4.22
N LYS A 188 26.12 6.08 -5.20
CA LYS A 188 26.47 6.63 -6.52
C LYS A 188 26.55 8.15 -6.58
N ARG A 189 26.06 8.88 -5.56
CA ARG A 189 26.25 10.34 -5.46
C ARG A 189 27.64 10.72 -4.93
N SER A 190 28.31 9.78 -4.28
CA SER A 190 29.64 9.96 -3.67
C SER A 190 30.79 9.41 -4.53
N ALA A 191 30.49 8.87 -5.71
CA ALA A 191 31.43 8.33 -6.70
C ALA A 191 31.41 9.21 -7.95
#